data_AF-A0A7Y5W5U4-F1
#
_entry.id   AF-A0A7Y5W5U4-F1
#
_cell.length_a   1.000
_cell.length_b   1.000
_cell.length_c   1.000
_cell.angle_alpha   90.00
_cell.angle_beta   90.00
_cell.angle_gamma   90.00
#
_symmetry.space_group_name_H-M   'P 1'
#
loop_
_entity.id
_entity.type
_entity.pdbx_description
1 polymer ?
#
loop_
_entity_poly.entity_id
_entity_poly.type
_entity_poly.pdbx_seq_one_letter_code
_entity_poly.pdbx_strand_id
1 'polypeptide(L)'
;ALAAEADRAGLVELLARQVPRSAWAENRRFELLLRVAEDGGRYLCVLNPNVDEAAEDTVRVSVPVNEAVDMWIARGSAVPVRPAASGVAIQRALALGEATVYIWGW
;
A
#
# COMPACT_ATOMS: atom_id res chain seq x y z
N ALA A 1 -19.55 5.75 -31.98
CA ALA A 1 -19.49 5.93 -30.51
C ALA A 1 -19.06 4.66 -29.78
N LEU A 2 -19.54 3.46 -30.15
CA LEU A 2 -19.20 2.19 -29.50
C LEU A 2 -17.73 1.72 -29.62
N ALA A 3 -17.04 2.04 -30.72
CA ALA A 3 -15.63 1.63 -30.92
C ALA A 3 -14.68 2.28 -29.90
N ALA A 4 -14.87 3.58 -29.61
CA ALA A 4 -14.02 4.32 -28.67
C ALA A 4 -14.14 3.82 -27.22
N GLU A 5 -15.28 3.24 -26.85
CA GLU A 5 -15.54 2.76 -25.50
C GLU A 5 -14.98 1.35 -25.26
N ALA A 6 -15.07 0.48 -26.27
CA ALA A 6 -14.39 -0.81 -26.28
C ALA A 6 -12.86 -0.65 -26.28
N ASP A 7 -12.34 0.31 -27.06
CA ASP A 7 -10.91 0.62 -27.09
C ASP A 7 -10.42 1.19 -25.76
N ARG A 8 -11.23 2.01 -25.07
CA ARG A 8 -10.92 2.51 -23.73
C ARG A 8 -10.86 1.39 -22.70
N ALA A 9 -11.84 0.47 -22.72
CA ALA A 9 -11.85 -0.68 -21.81
C ALA A 9 -10.63 -1.57 -22.03
N GLY A 10 -10.30 -1.88 -23.29
CA GLY A 10 -9.11 -2.66 -23.64
C GLY A 10 -7.80 -2.00 -23.22
N LEU A 11 -7.69 -0.68 -23.35
CA LEU A 11 -6.52 0.08 -22.88
C LEU A 11 -6.39 0.05 -21.34
N VAL A 12 -7.50 0.22 -20.61
CA VAL A 12 -7.49 0.14 -19.14
C VAL A 12 -7.07 -1.24 -18.66
N GLU A 13 -7.57 -2.30 -19.31
CA GLU A 13 -7.19 -3.67 -18.98
C GLU A 13 -5.71 -3.96 -19.28
N LEU A 14 -5.20 -3.47 -20.42
CA LEU A 14 -3.78 -3.55 -20.76
C LEU A 14 -2.92 -2.85 -19.70
N LEU A 15 -3.29 -1.64 -19.30
CA LEU A 15 -2.57 -0.88 -18.27
C LEU A 15 -2.60 -1.59 -16.92
N ALA A 16 -3.75 -2.15 -16.52
CA ALA A 16 -3.88 -2.92 -15.29
C ALA A 16 -2.97 -4.17 -15.28
N ARG A 17 -2.76 -4.79 -16.44
CA ARG A 17 -1.85 -5.95 -16.58
C ARG A 17 -0.37 -5.57 -16.62
N GLN A 18 -0.02 -4.47 -17.28
CA GLN A 18 1.37 -4.08 -17.50
C GLN A 18 1.96 -3.27 -16.34
N VAL A 19 1.12 -2.63 -15.53
CA VAL A 19 1.54 -1.78 -14.40
C VAL A 19 0.95 -2.33 -13.10
N PRO A 20 1.45 -3.47 -12.60
CA PRO A 20 0.94 -4.05 -11.37
C PRO A 20 1.24 -3.10 -10.20
N ARG A 21 0.18 -2.66 -9.53
CA ARG A 21 0.31 -1.75 -8.39
C ARG A 21 0.77 -2.54 -7.17
N SER A 22 2.00 -2.29 -6.72
CA SER A 22 2.59 -3.04 -5.60
C SER A 22 1.92 -2.76 -4.26
N ALA A 23 1.47 -1.52 -4.03
CA ALA A 23 0.77 -1.11 -2.81
C ALA A 23 -0.25 0.00 -3.09
N TRP A 24 -1.37 0.02 -2.37
CA TRP A 24 -2.36 1.11 -2.43
C TRP A 24 -3.20 1.21 -1.16
N ALA A 25 -3.68 2.41 -0.84
CA ALA A 25 -4.70 2.62 0.18
C ALA A 25 -6.08 2.43 -0.44
N GLU A 26 -6.91 1.58 0.16
CA GLU A 26 -8.20 1.16 -0.39
C GLU A 26 -9.16 2.33 -0.61
N ASN A 27 -9.22 3.24 0.37
CA ASN A 27 -10.08 4.44 0.33
C ASN A 27 -9.30 5.71 -0.02
N ARG A 28 -8.04 5.60 -0.45
CA ARG A 28 -7.15 6.71 -0.84
C ARG A 28 -6.94 7.74 0.28
N ARG A 29 -7.04 7.33 1.54
CA ARG A 29 -6.81 8.24 2.69
C ARG A 29 -5.35 8.36 3.08
N PHE A 30 -4.49 7.47 2.58
CA PHE A 30 -3.04 7.51 2.81
C PHE A 30 -2.25 7.72 1.53
N GLU A 31 -1.13 8.44 1.66
CA GLU A 31 -0.08 8.47 0.66
C GLU A 31 0.90 7.32 0.92
N LEU A 32 1.28 6.61 -0.15
CA LEU A 32 2.16 5.45 -0.06
C LEU A 32 3.40 5.63 -0.92
N LEU A 33 4.57 5.35 -0.35
CA LEU A 33 5.84 5.29 -1.07
C LEU A 33 6.50 3.93 -0.81
N LEU A 34 6.66 3.13 -1.87
CA LEU A 34 7.43 1.90 -1.81
C LEU A 34 8.88 2.20 -2.20
N ARG A 35 9.82 1.91 -1.30
CA ARG A 35 11.26 1.97 -1.56
C ARG A 35 11.82 0.55 -1.57
N VAL A 36 12.63 0.25 -2.59
CA VAL A 36 13.47 -0.94 -2.64
C VAL A 36 14.90 -0.49 -2.37
N ALA A 37 15.52 -1.01 -1.31
CA ALA A 37 16.91 -0.73 -0.97
C ALA A 37 17.87 -1.59 -1.80
N GLU A 38 19.16 -1.23 -1.78
CA GLU A 38 20.21 -1.90 -2.55
C GLU A 38 20.41 -3.36 -2.14
N ASP A 39 20.14 -3.70 -0.88
CA ASP A 39 20.14 -5.06 -0.35
C ASP A 39 18.90 -5.88 -0.74
N GLY A 40 17.98 -5.29 -1.51
CA GLY A 40 16.70 -5.89 -1.90
C GLY A 40 15.60 -5.73 -0.86
N GLY A 41 15.88 -5.10 0.29
CA GLY A 41 14.90 -4.78 1.31
C GLY A 41 13.79 -3.90 0.76
N ARG A 42 12.54 -4.17 1.17
CA ARG A 42 11.36 -3.41 0.75
C ARG A 42 10.76 -2.67 1.93
N TYR A 43 10.54 -1.38 1.74
CA TYR A 43 10.04 -0.46 2.75
C TYR A 43 8.81 0.25 2.20
N LEU A 44 7.67 0.10 2.87
CA LEU A 44 6.47 0.84 2.53
C LEU A 44 6.28 1.96 3.54
N CYS A 45 6.48 3.20 3.11
CA CYS A 45 6.11 4.37 3.88
C CYS A 45 4.62 4.65 3.66
N VAL A 46 3.89 4.86 4.77
CA VAL A 46 2.47 5.20 4.80
C VAL A 46 2.34 6.51 5.54
N LEU A 47 1.75 7.52 4.90
CA LEU A 47 1.55 8.85 5.46
C LEU A 47 0.06 9.17 5.45
N ASN A 48 -0.46 9.73 6.55
CA ASN A 48 -1.70 10.48 6.53
C ASN A 48 -1.39 11.91 6.04
N PRO A 49 -1.75 12.29 4.80
CA PRO A 49 -1.49 13.63 4.29
C PRO A 49 -2.41 14.68 4.93
N ASN A 50 -3.48 14.25 5.60
CA ASN A 50 -4.41 15.14 6.25
C ASN A 50 -3.78 15.74 7.51
N VAL A 51 -3.72 17.08 7.54
CA VAL A 51 -3.15 17.86 8.65
C VAL A 51 -4.19 18.25 9.69
N ASP A 52 -5.46 18.06 9.40
CA ASP A 52 -6.58 18.49 10.24
C ASP A 52 -7.26 17.33 10.98
N GLU A 53 -7.20 16.10 10.44
CA GLU A 53 -7.84 14.93 11.03
C GLU A 53 -7.00 13.65 10.94
N ALA A 54 -7.25 12.75 11.90
CA ALA A 54 -6.80 11.37 11.83
C ALA A 54 -7.53 10.63 10.70
N ALA A 55 -6.88 9.63 10.12
CA ALA A 55 -7.43 8.81 9.07
C ALA A 55 -7.24 7.34 9.36
N GLU A 56 -8.25 6.55 9.01
CA GLU A 56 -8.18 5.09 9.00
C GLU A 56 -8.36 4.58 7.58
N ASP A 57 -7.49 3.68 7.15
CA ASP A 57 -7.60 3.02 5.86
C ASP A 57 -7.00 1.60 5.90
N THR A 58 -7.32 0.83 4.86
CA THR A 58 -6.68 -0.45 4.59
C THR A 58 -5.62 -0.27 3.51
N VAL A 59 -4.37 -0.53 3.87
CA VAL A 59 -3.26 -0.63 2.93
C VAL A 59 -3.24 -2.04 2.33
N ARG A 60 -3.39 -2.11 1.02
CA ARG A 60 -3.31 -3.34 0.24
C ARG A 60 -1.93 -3.46 -0.38
N VAL A 61 -1.39 -4.67 -0.39
CA VAL A 61 -0.14 -4.98 -1.09
C VAL A 61 -0.29 -6.25 -1.89
N SER A 62 0.16 -6.19 -3.14
CA SER A 62 -0.11 -7.20 -4.16
C SER A 62 0.73 -8.46 -4.03
N VAL A 63 1.73 -8.47 -3.14
CA VAL A 63 2.61 -9.62 -2.90
C VAL A 63 2.29 -10.25 -1.55
N PRO A 64 2.56 -11.56 -1.36
CA PRO A 64 2.51 -12.20 -0.06
C PRO A 64 3.51 -11.57 0.91
N VAL A 65 3.14 -11.57 2.20
CA VAL A 65 3.89 -10.89 3.26
C VAL A 65 3.67 -11.69 4.52
N ASN A 66 4.74 -12.26 5.05
CA ASN A 66 4.66 -13.09 6.24
C ASN A 66 4.56 -12.23 7.50
N GLU A 67 5.27 -11.10 7.50
CA GLU A 67 5.33 -10.16 8.60
C GLU A 67 5.50 -8.73 8.11
N ALA A 68 4.93 -7.79 8.85
CA ALA A 68 5.18 -6.37 8.69
C ALA A 68 5.64 -5.81 10.05
N VAL A 69 6.66 -4.96 10.05
CA VAL A 69 7.17 -4.31 11.26
C VAL A 69 7.11 -2.80 11.10
N ASP A 70 6.44 -2.12 12.03
CA ASP A 70 6.44 -0.67 12.14
C ASP A 70 7.78 -0.20 12.72
N MET A 71 8.57 0.46 11.89
CA MET A 71 9.90 0.96 12.26
C MET A 71 9.88 2.30 12.99
N TRP A 72 8.73 2.97 13.08
CA TRP A 72 8.60 4.24 13.80
C TRP A 72 8.57 4.03 15.32
N ILE A 73 8.20 2.83 15.76
CA ILE A 73 8.22 2.42 17.16
C ILE A 73 9.62 1.90 17.51
N ALA A 74 10.17 2.35 18.64
CA ALA A 74 11.47 1.89 19.11
C ALA A 74 11.51 0.36 19.25
N ARG A 75 12.53 -0.26 18.62
CA ARG A 75 12.71 -1.74 18.47
C ARG A 75 11.80 -2.42 17.45
N GLY A 76 10.98 -1.66 16.73
CA GLY A 76 10.01 -2.21 15.80
C GLY A 76 8.77 -2.76 16.52
N SER A 77 7.60 -2.60 15.91
CA SER A 77 6.36 -3.23 16.40
C SER A 77 5.73 -4.09 15.32
N ALA A 78 5.40 -5.35 15.64
CA ALA A 78 4.73 -6.23 14.71
C ALA A 78 3.36 -5.68 14.32
N VAL A 79 3.10 -5.63 13.02
CA VAL A 79 1.88 -5.12 12.42
C VAL A 79 1.04 -6.31 11.96
N PRO A 80 -0.23 -6.42 12.42
CA PRO A 80 -1.10 -7.49 11.94
C PRO A 80 -1.32 -7.38 10.42
N VAL A 81 -0.96 -8.46 9.73
CA VAL A 81 -1.16 -8.63 8.29
C VAL A 81 -2.28 -9.65 8.08
N ARG A 82 -3.25 -9.34 7.22
CA ARG A 82 -4.35 -10.25 6.88
C ARG A 82 -4.22 -10.72 5.43
N PRO A 83 -4.40 -12.00 5.12
CA PRO A 83 -4.49 -12.47 3.74
C PRO A 83 -5.60 -11.75 2.97
N ALA A 84 -5.36 -11.48 1.69
CA ALA A 84 -6.34 -10.91 0.77
C ALA A 84 -6.38 -11.74 -0.53
N ALA A 85 -7.36 -11.47 -1.40
CA ALA A 85 -7.50 -12.17 -2.69
C ALA A 85 -6.23 -12.07 -3.56
N SER A 86 -5.51 -10.94 -3.47
CA SER A 86 -4.20 -10.73 -4.07
C SER A 86 -3.23 -10.12 -3.05
N GLY A 87 -2.39 -10.95 -2.44
CA GLY A 87 -1.40 -10.53 -1.44
C GLY A 87 -2.02 -10.34 -0.06
N VAL A 88 -1.87 -9.16 0.54
CA VAL A 88 -2.25 -8.90 1.93
C VAL A 88 -2.93 -7.55 2.15
N ALA A 89 -3.56 -7.41 3.31
CA ALA A 89 -4.19 -6.21 3.81
C ALA A 89 -3.66 -5.85 5.21
N ILE A 90 -3.36 -4.57 5.41
CA ILE A 90 -2.89 -3.99 6.66
C ILE A 90 -3.84 -2.84 7.02
N GLN A 91 -4.64 -3.02 8.07
CA GLN A 91 -5.57 -1.98 8.55
C GLN A 91 -4.85 -1.08 9.55
N ARG A 92 -4.94 0.25 9.32
CA ARG A 92 -4.24 1.25 10.13
C ARG A 92 -5.04 2.51 10.35
N ALA A 93 -4.88 3.06 11.55
CA ALA A 93 -5.25 4.41 11.89
C ALA A 93 -3.96 5.21 12.11
N LEU A 94 -3.89 6.39 11.50
CA LEU A 94 -2.79 7.34 11.64
C LEU A 94 -3.37 8.68 12.10
N ALA A 95 -2.72 9.30 13.07
CA ALA A 95 -3.04 10.66 13.51
C ALA A 95 -2.76 11.68 12.39
N LEU A 96 -3.15 12.93 12.64
CA LEU A 96 -2.91 14.04 11.70
C LEU A 96 -1.41 14.16 11.38
N GLY A 97 -1.08 14.16 10.09
CA GLY A 97 0.31 14.22 9.61
C GLY A 97 1.22 13.06 10.03
N GLU A 98 0.69 12.00 10.66
CA GLU A 98 1.50 10.86 11.11
C GLU A 98 1.95 10.00 9.93
N ALA A 99 3.18 9.47 10.05
CA ALA A 99 3.74 8.52 9.12
C ALA A 99 4.24 7.26 9.86
N THR A 100 4.22 6.15 9.14
CA THR A 100 4.77 4.87 9.59
C THR A 100 5.49 4.20 8.42
N VAL A 101 6.42 3.30 8.73
CA VAL A 101 7.20 2.56 7.73
C VAL A 101 7.14 1.08 8.04
N TYR A 102 6.73 0.29 7.05
CA TYR A 102 6.69 -1.16 7.14
C TYR A 102 7.85 -1.80 6.38
N ILE A 103 8.53 -2.75 7.03
CA ILE A 103 9.47 -3.69 6.39
C ILE A 103 8.76 -5.03 6.21
N TRP A 104 9.04 -5.69 5.08
CA TRP A 104 8.36 -6.89 4.60
C TRP A 104 9.46 -7.93 4.33
N GLY A 105 9.51 -9.00 5.12
CA GLY A 105 10.41 -10.13 4.89
C GLY A 105 9.86 -11.09 3.83
N TRP A 106 10.73 -11.61 2.97
CA TRP A 106 10.42 -12.71 2.06
C TRP A 106 10.49 -14.06 2.78
#